data_AF-X1IFR3-F1
#
_entry.id   AF-X1IFR3-F1
#
_cell.length_a   1.000
_cell.length_b   1.000
_cell.length_c   1.000
_cell.angle_alpha   90.00
_cell.angle_beta   90.00
_cell.angle_gamma   90.00
#
_symmetry.space_group_name_H-M   'P 1'
#
loop_
_entity.id
_entity.type
_entity.pdbx_description
1 polymer ?
#
loop_
_entity_poly.entity_id
_entity_poly.type
_entity_poly.pdbx_seq_one_letter_code
_entity_poly.pdbx_strand_id
1 'polypeptide(L)'
;YNKGEILKSFQYRNFIPPAGLAWDGKNIWINYFATGGQTSLHEIDTASGQIIKQFGTPYGIWDIDFDGENLLLYGGAGGGGSWDILKLNPLNGSSAGIIETPFFGGLANRGIACRDNEIWVVNWGAAVIAVIDKNGELLGAIDTNVLDDCGSCYDAGFHTCFMDDKFIITKYSQVFIFQIAEIN
;
A
#
# COMPACT_ATOMS: atom_id res chain seq x y z
N TYR A 1 -18.40 23.08 4.64
CA TYR A 1 -17.35 22.07 4.85
C TYR A 1 -17.11 21.92 6.33
N ASN A 2 -17.27 20.72 6.87
CA ASN A 2 -16.78 20.43 8.21
C ASN A 2 -15.25 20.53 8.15
N LYS A 3 -14.65 21.31 9.06
CA LYS A 3 -13.20 21.39 9.16
C LYS A 3 -12.73 20.14 9.90
N GLY A 4 -11.72 19.46 9.37
CA GLY A 4 -10.99 18.47 10.14
C GLY A 4 -10.26 19.17 11.30
N GLU A 5 -10.25 18.53 12.46
CA GLU A 5 -9.45 18.95 13.61
C GLU A 5 -8.21 18.05 13.70
N ILE A 6 -7.03 18.65 13.82
CA ILE A 6 -5.81 17.89 14.12
C ILE A 6 -5.87 17.51 15.61
N LEU A 7 -6.25 16.27 15.89
CA LEU A 7 -6.30 15.77 17.27
C LEU A 7 -4.89 15.51 17.83
N LYS A 8 -3.98 15.00 17.00
CA LYS A 8 -2.59 14.68 17.36
C LYS A 8 -1.67 14.83 16.15
N SER A 9 -0.40 15.14 16.43
CA SER A 9 0.66 15.17 15.42
C SER A 9 1.95 14.63 16.01
N PHE A 10 2.60 13.72 15.30
CA PHE A 10 3.89 13.15 15.66
C PHE A 10 4.90 13.42 14.53
N GLN A 11 6.16 13.68 14.87
CA GLN A 11 7.18 14.04 13.88
C GLN A 11 8.41 13.14 14.00
N TYR A 12 8.74 12.50 12.88
CA TYR A 12 9.79 11.48 12.77
C TYR A 12 10.93 11.97 11.86
N ARG A 13 11.76 12.91 12.35
CA ARG A 13 12.75 13.65 11.52
C ARG A 13 13.84 12.78 10.86
N ASN A 14 14.11 11.60 11.42
CA ASN A 14 15.13 10.69 10.90
C ASN A 14 14.59 9.72 9.84
N PHE A 15 13.28 9.78 9.54
CA PHE A 15 12.60 8.83 8.66
C PHE A 15 11.88 9.59 7.54
N ILE A 16 12.47 9.62 6.36
CA ILE A 16 11.93 10.35 5.20
C ILE A 16 12.32 9.69 3.87
N PRO A 17 11.41 9.71 2.87
CA PRO A 17 9.97 9.97 2.97
C PRO A 17 9.15 8.73 3.41
N PRO A 18 7.96 8.90 4.02
CA PRO A 18 7.01 7.80 4.18
C PRO A 18 6.55 7.32 2.79
N ALA A 19 6.48 6.00 2.64
CA ALA A 19 6.12 5.30 1.42
C ALA A 19 4.71 4.73 1.48
N GLY A 20 4.26 4.23 2.64
CA GLY A 20 2.95 3.61 2.79
C GLY A 20 2.43 3.70 4.22
N LEU A 21 1.12 3.54 4.38
CA LEU A 21 0.40 3.68 5.64
C LEU A 21 -0.67 2.59 5.75
N ALA A 22 -0.68 1.86 6.86
CA ALA A 22 -1.74 0.89 7.15
C ALA A 22 -2.31 1.09 8.56
N TRP A 23 -3.56 0.67 8.75
CA TRP A 23 -4.24 0.63 10.05
C TRP A 23 -4.55 -0.82 10.41
N ASP A 24 -4.04 -1.29 11.55
CA ASP A 24 -4.24 -2.69 11.97
C ASP A 24 -5.46 -2.90 12.89
N GLY A 25 -6.27 -1.86 13.11
CA GLY A 25 -7.35 -1.85 14.10
C GLY A 25 -6.97 -1.26 15.46
N LYS A 26 -5.69 -1.00 15.73
CA LYS A 26 -5.20 -0.46 17.00
C LYS A 26 -4.05 0.55 16.87
N ASN A 27 -3.08 0.23 16.03
CA ASN A 27 -1.85 0.97 15.80
C ASN A 27 -1.70 1.33 14.32
N ILE A 28 -0.90 2.36 14.07
CA ILE A 28 -0.57 2.80 12.72
C ILE A 28 0.73 2.11 12.30
N TRP A 29 0.76 1.58 11.09
CA TRP A 29 1.97 1.08 10.47
C TRP A 29 2.42 2.06 9.39
N ILE A 30 3.70 2.44 9.39
CA ILE A 30 4.29 3.29 8.36
C ILE A 30 5.48 2.59 7.74
N ASN A 31 5.49 2.50 6.42
CA ASN A 31 6.67 2.15 5.65
C ASN A 31 7.46 3.42 5.34
N TYR A 32 8.74 3.45 5.67
CA TYR A 32 9.64 4.57 5.35
C TYR A 32 10.72 4.13 4.38
N PHE A 33 11.07 4.98 3.42
CA PHE A 33 12.33 4.83 2.69
C PHE A 33 13.50 5.20 3.61
N ALA A 34 14.44 4.29 3.81
CA ALA A 34 15.69 4.60 4.48
C ALA A 34 16.74 5.09 3.48
N THR A 35 17.70 5.87 3.98
CA THR A 35 18.88 6.29 3.21
C THR A 35 19.66 5.06 2.76
N GLY A 36 19.78 4.85 1.44
CA GLY A 36 20.38 3.63 0.87
C GLY A 36 19.36 2.65 0.26
N GLY A 37 18.07 2.99 0.29
CA GLY A 37 17.02 2.31 -0.48
C GLY A 37 16.37 1.10 0.18
N GLN A 38 16.88 0.66 1.33
CA GLN A 38 16.15 -0.26 2.19
C GLN A 38 14.95 0.47 2.79
N THR A 39 13.80 -0.18 2.87
CA THR A 39 12.63 0.38 3.54
C THR A 39 12.52 -0.18 4.97
N SER A 40 11.99 0.62 5.89
CA SER A 40 11.74 0.19 7.27
C SER A 40 10.27 0.34 7.62
N LEU A 41 9.74 -0.70 8.27
CA LEU A 41 8.34 -0.76 8.69
C LEU A 41 8.24 -0.48 10.18
N HIS A 42 7.42 0.50 10.55
CA HIS A 42 7.34 1.04 11.90
C HIS A 42 5.91 0.93 12.41
N GLU A 43 5.71 0.26 13.54
CA GLU A 43 4.45 0.28 14.28
C GLU A 43 4.47 1.45 15.25
N ILE A 44 3.44 2.30 15.15
CA ILE A 44 3.29 3.53 15.91
C ILE A 44 2.06 3.39 16.82
N ASP A 45 2.30 3.52 18.11
CA ASP A 45 1.24 3.66 19.10
C ASP A 45 0.49 4.98 18.87
N THR A 46 -0.80 4.91 18.58
CA THR A 46 -1.62 6.12 18.26
C THR A 46 -1.88 7.01 19.48
N ALA A 47 -1.69 6.47 20.70
CA ALA A 47 -1.86 7.24 21.92
C ALA A 47 -0.70 8.22 22.14
N SER A 48 0.53 7.74 21.99
CA SER A 48 1.77 8.41 22.37
C SER A 48 2.67 8.82 21.20
N GLY A 49 2.47 8.24 20.02
CA GLY A 49 3.34 8.41 18.85
C GLY A 49 4.67 7.67 18.95
N GLN A 50 4.86 6.81 19.96
CA GLN A 50 6.07 6.02 20.08
C GLN A 50 6.13 4.92 19.02
N ILE A 51 7.32 4.70 18.47
CA ILE A 51 7.59 3.52 17.65
C ILE A 51 7.72 2.34 18.59
N ILE A 52 6.77 1.41 18.54
CA ILE A 52 6.71 0.24 19.44
C ILE A 52 7.24 -1.04 18.79
N LYS A 53 7.30 -1.09 17.45
CA LYS A 53 8.03 -2.11 16.69
C LYS A 53 8.70 -1.50 15.46
N GLN A 54 9.79 -2.12 15.04
CA GLN A 54 10.52 -1.76 13.84
C GLN A 54 11.04 -3.02 13.14
N PHE A 55 10.76 -3.15 11.85
CA PHE A 55 11.25 -4.24 11.00
C PHE A 55 11.96 -3.71 9.77
N GLY A 56 12.99 -4.44 9.33
CA GLY A 56 13.56 -4.24 8.00
C GLY A 56 12.65 -4.85 6.94
N THR A 57 12.63 -4.26 5.75
CA THR A 57 11.89 -4.80 4.61
C THR A 57 12.80 -4.90 3.38
N PRO A 58 12.46 -5.72 2.38
CA PRO A 58 13.22 -5.77 1.13
C PRO A 58 13.30 -4.40 0.44
N TYR A 59 14.29 -4.21 -0.43
CA TYR A 59 14.35 -3.03 -1.28
C TYR A 59 13.13 -2.97 -2.21
N GLY A 60 12.50 -1.81 -2.32
CA GLY A 60 11.47 -1.56 -3.33
C GLY A 60 10.02 -1.79 -2.88
N ILE A 61 9.75 -1.76 -1.57
CA ILE A 61 8.37 -1.72 -1.05
C ILE A 61 7.83 -0.28 -1.14
N TRP A 62 6.74 -0.10 -1.86
CA TRP A 62 6.19 1.21 -2.20
C TRP A 62 4.93 1.57 -1.43
N ASP A 63 4.12 0.58 -1.05
CA ASP A 63 2.92 0.80 -0.25
C ASP A 63 2.65 -0.39 0.65
N ILE A 64 1.80 -0.19 1.66
CA ILE A 64 1.42 -1.23 2.61
C ILE A 64 -0.07 -1.17 2.92
N ASP A 65 -0.65 -2.33 3.27
CA ASP A 65 -1.94 -2.40 3.93
C ASP A 65 -1.97 -3.57 4.95
N PHE A 66 -3.11 -3.79 5.60
CA PHE A 66 -3.32 -4.86 6.58
C PHE A 66 -4.56 -5.69 6.21
N ASP A 67 -4.40 -7.00 6.11
CA ASP A 67 -5.50 -7.92 5.71
C ASP A 67 -6.35 -8.42 6.88
N GLY A 68 -6.08 -7.96 8.10
CA GLY A 68 -6.68 -8.46 9.35
C GLY A 68 -5.79 -9.45 10.12
N GLU A 69 -4.74 -9.97 9.48
CA GLU A 69 -3.81 -10.94 10.07
C GLU A 69 -2.33 -10.58 9.81
N ASN A 70 -2.01 -10.15 8.59
CA ASN A 70 -0.68 -9.87 8.08
C ASN A 70 -0.58 -8.44 7.54
N LEU A 71 0.62 -7.88 7.64
CA LEU A 71 0.98 -6.69 6.86
C LEU A 71 1.26 -7.13 5.43
N LEU A 72 0.59 -6.45 4.49
CA LEU A 72 0.76 -6.63 3.07
C LEU A 72 1.74 -5.57 2.57
N LEU A 73 2.90 -6.00 2.07
CA LEU A 73 3.93 -5.10 1.56
C LEU A 73 3.93 -5.21 0.04
N TYR A 74 3.49 -4.15 -0.64
CA TYR A 74 3.38 -4.12 -2.08
C TYR A 74 4.58 -3.42 -2.72
N GLY A 75 5.31 -4.14 -3.56
CA GLY A 75 6.41 -3.58 -4.32
C GLY A 75 7.36 -4.62 -4.89
N GLY A 76 8.14 -4.22 -5.89
CA GLY A 76 9.14 -5.08 -6.54
C GLY A 76 10.36 -5.30 -5.66
N ALA A 77 10.36 -6.39 -4.88
CA ALA A 77 11.50 -6.79 -4.06
C ALA A 77 12.75 -7.00 -4.93
N GLY A 78 13.71 -6.07 -4.88
CA GLY A 78 15.02 -6.25 -5.50
C GLY A 78 15.19 -5.78 -6.95
N GLY A 79 14.37 -4.84 -7.43
CA GLY A 79 14.72 -4.00 -8.59
C GLY A 79 14.77 -4.68 -9.96
N GLY A 80 14.16 -5.87 -10.13
CA GLY A 80 14.21 -6.56 -11.43
C GLY A 80 13.20 -7.67 -11.72
N GLY A 81 12.27 -8.03 -10.84
CA GLY A 81 11.32 -9.09 -11.16
C GLY A 81 10.22 -9.26 -10.12
N SER A 82 8.98 -9.29 -10.64
CA SER A 82 7.66 -9.44 -10.01
C SER A 82 7.22 -8.40 -8.97
N TRP A 83 6.04 -7.82 -9.21
CA TRP A 83 5.36 -6.87 -8.33
C TRP A 83 4.43 -7.63 -7.38
N ASP A 84 5.01 -8.50 -6.58
CA ASP A 84 4.24 -9.36 -5.68
C ASP A 84 4.00 -8.69 -4.33
N ILE A 85 3.08 -9.27 -3.55
CA ILE A 85 2.78 -8.81 -2.21
C ILE A 85 3.52 -9.71 -1.22
N LEU A 86 4.44 -9.15 -0.47
CA LEU A 86 5.06 -9.84 0.65
C LEU A 86 4.14 -9.76 1.87
N LYS A 87 3.74 -10.90 2.41
CA LYS A 87 3.05 -10.96 3.71
C LYS A 87 4.06 -10.99 4.83
N LEU A 88 3.83 -10.18 5.86
CA LEU A 88 4.70 -10.06 7.01
C LEU A 88 3.88 -10.15 8.30
N ASN A 89 4.31 -11.02 9.21
CA ASN A 89 3.63 -11.22 10.49
C ASN A 89 3.89 -10.01 11.41
N PRO A 90 2.85 -9.24 11.80
CA PRO A 90 3.01 -7.99 12.55
C PRO A 90 3.57 -8.19 13.96
N LEU A 91 3.55 -9.41 14.51
CA LEU A 91 4.07 -9.70 15.85
C LEU A 91 5.60 -9.73 15.88
N ASN A 92 6.24 -10.25 14.83
CA ASN A 92 7.66 -10.58 14.86
C ASN A 92 8.46 -10.16 13.61
N GLY A 93 7.81 -9.65 12.56
CA GLY A 93 8.49 -9.20 11.35
C GLY A 93 8.85 -10.30 10.36
N SER A 94 8.51 -11.57 10.63
CA SER A 94 8.85 -12.68 9.74
C SER A 94 7.94 -12.72 8.52
N SER A 95 8.46 -13.14 7.36
CA SER A 95 7.65 -13.42 6.18
C SER A 95 6.61 -14.51 6.48
N ALA A 96 5.36 -14.24 6.11
CA ALA A 96 4.23 -15.17 6.17
C ALA A 96 3.86 -15.72 4.78
N GLY A 97 4.73 -15.52 3.78
CA GLY A 97 4.53 -15.93 2.40
C GLY A 97 4.47 -14.74 1.42
N ILE A 98 4.27 -15.08 0.15
CA ILE A 98 4.15 -14.14 -0.96
C ILE A 98 2.80 -14.40 -1.63
N ILE A 99 2.09 -13.34 -2.02
CA ILE A 99 0.95 -13.42 -2.92
C ILE A 99 1.46 -12.97 -4.28
N GLU A 100 1.48 -13.91 -5.23
CA GLU A 100 1.81 -13.62 -6.61
C GLU A 100 0.69 -12.77 -7.20
N THR A 101 1.06 -11.64 -7.82
CA THR A 101 0.07 -10.85 -8.56
C THR A 101 -0.06 -11.39 -9.98
N PRO A 102 -1.20 -11.21 -10.66
CA PRO A 102 -1.41 -11.70 -12.03
C PRO A 102 -0.56 -10.98 -13.09
N PHE A 103 0.40 -10.16 -12.68
CA PHE A 103 1.10 -9.21 -13.53
C PHE A 103 2.56 -9.60 -13.74
N PHE A 104 2.87 -10.05 -14.96
CA PHE A 104 4.23 -10.40 -15.36
C PHE A 104 4.86 -9.26 -16.16
N GLY A 105 6.00 -8.74 -15.69
CA GLY A 105 6.82 -7.77 -16.41
C GLY A 105 6.14 -6.42 -16.65
N GLY A 106 6.35 -5.46 -15.74
CA GLY A 106 5.77 -4.12 -15.86
C GLY A 106 6.43 -3.09 -14.96
N LEU A 107 6.18 -1.81 -15.26
CA LEU A 107 6.67 -0.64 -14.53
C LEU A 107 6.09 -0.55 -13.11
N ALA A 108 6.58 0.44 -12.35
CA ALA A 108 6.25 0.73 -10.96
C ALA A 108 4.77 0.51 -10.61
N ASN A 109 4.48 -0.38 -9.65
CA ASN A 109 3.15 -0.52 -9.09
C ASN A 109 3.12 0.02 -7.66
N ARG A 110 2.24 0.99 -7.42
CA ARG A 110 2.01 1.61 -6.11
C ARG A 110 0.52 1.72 -5.89
N GLY A 111 0.07 1.51 -4.66
CA GLY A 111 -1.33 1.43 -4.30
C GLY A 111 -1.74 -0.01 -4.07
N ILE A 112 -1.92 -0.33 -2.79
CA ILE A 112 -2.60 -1.52 -2.30
C ILE A 112 -3.69 -1.09 -1.35
N ALA A 113 -4.88 -1.71 -1.43
CA ALA A 113 -5.89 -1.60 -0.40
C ALA A 113 -6.60 -2.94 -0.21
N CYS A 114 -6.92 -3.31 1.02
CA CYS A 114 -7.58 -4.56 1.36
C CYS A 114 -8.92 -4.30 2.04
N ARG A 115 -9.94 -5.08 1.67
CA ARG A 115 -11.25 -5.10 2.34
C ARG A 115 -11.90 -6.46 2.08
N ASP A 116 -12.50 -7.06 3.10
CA ASP A 116 -13.38 -8.24 2.95
C ASP A 116 -12.79 -9.39 2.10
N ASN A 117 -11.52 -9.75 2.32
CA ASN A 117 -10.74 -10.74 1.54
C ASN A 117 -10.38 -10.35 0.10
N GLU A 118 -10.72 -9.14 -0.34
CA GLU A 118 -10.28 -8.58 -1.60
C GLU A 118 -9.02 -7.74 -1.37
N ILE A 119 -8.01 -7.96 -2.20
CA ILE A 119 -6.82 -7.15 -2.25
C ILE A 119 -6.80 -6.43 -3.59
N TRP A 120 -6.83 -5.11 -3.54
CA TRP A 120 -6.87 -4.24 -4.69
C TRP A 120 -5.49 -3.69 -4.93
N VAL A 121 -4.90 -4.02 -6.06
CA VAL A 121 -3.55 -3.60 -6.45
C VAL A 121 -3.59 -2.85 -7.76
N VAL A 122 -2.92 -1.71 -7.78
CA VAL A 122 -2.83 -0.89 -8.99
C VAL A 122 -1.72 -1.42 -9.89
N ASN A 123 -2.06 -1.65 -11.15
CA ASN A 123 -1.11 -1.93 -12.20
C ASN A 123 -1.04 -0.79 -13.21
N TRP A 124 0.09 -0.08 -13.22
CA TRP A 124 0.28 1.03 -14.14
C TRP A 124 0.59 0.55 -15.57
N GLY A 125 1.35 -0.53 -15.71
CA GLY A 125 1.72 -1.07 -17.03
C GLY A 125 0.51 -1.48 -17.88
N ALA A 126 -0.56 -1.93 -17.22
CA ALA A 126 -1.82 -2.31 -17.84
C ALA A 126 -2.92 -1.25 -17.70
N ALA A 127 -2.67 -0.15 -16.97
CA ALA A 127 -3.66 0.88 -16.64
C ALA A 127 -4.94 0.32 -15.99
N VAL A 128 -4.79 -0.69 -15.12
CA VAL A 128 -5.91 -1.33 -14.40
C VAL A 128 -5.68 -1.35 -12.90
N ILE A 129 -6.77 -1.47 -12.15
CA ILE A 129 -6.76 -1.91 -10.76
C ILE A 129 -7.20 -3.36 -10.76
N ALA A 130 -6.31 -4.30 -10.42
CA ALA A 130 -6.74 -5.69 -10.24
C ALA A 130 -7.26 -5.91 -8.83
N VAL A 131 -8.28 -6.75 -8.77
CA VAL A 131 -8.81 -7.30 -7.53
C VAL A 131 -8.39 -8.74 -7.48
N ILE A 132 -7.68 -9.12 -6.42
CA ILE A 132 -7.24 -10.49 -6.20
C ILE A 132 -7.69 -10.99 -4.83
N ASP A 133 -7.79 -12.31 -4.69
CA ASP A 133 -7.97 -12.94 -3.39
C ASP A 133 -6.64 -13.07 -2.63
N LYS A 134 -6.69 -13.57 -1.39
CA LYS A 134 -5.51 -13.80 -0.53
C LYS A 134 -4.50 -14.84 -1.06
N ASN A 135 -4.87 -15.58 -2.10
CA ASN A 135 -4.02 -16.56 -2.77
C ASN A 135 -3.44 -16.02 -4.09
N GLY A 136 -3.87 -14.82 -4.53
CA GLY A 136 -3.44 -14.19 -5.76
C GLY A 136 -4.33 -14.50 -6.97
N GLU A 137 -5.48 -15.15 -6.75
CA GLU A 137 -6.44 -15.41 -7.82
C GLU A 137 -7.12 -14.10 -8.24
N LEU A 138 -7.14 -13.83 -9.56
CA LEU A 138 -7.80 -12.65 -10.11
C LEU A 138 -9.32 -12.78 -9.97
N LEU A 139 -9.92 -11.90 -9.18
CA LEU A 139 -11.37 -11.77 -8.99
C LEU A 139 -12.00 -10.85 -10.01
N GLY A 140 -11.23 -9.88 -10.52
CA GLY A 140 -11.67 -8.96 -11.56
C GLY A 140 -10.68 -7.81 -11.77
N ALA A 141 -10.97 -6.93 -12.71
CA ALA A 141 -10.13 -5.77 -13.01
C ALA A 141 -10.99 -4.54 -13.32
N ILE A 142 -10.46 -3.36 -12.98
CA ILE A 142 -11.15 -2.09 -13.18
C ILE A 142 -10.28 -1.20 -14.05
N ASP A 143 -10.83 -0.84 -15.20
CA ASP A 143 -10.28 0.16 -16.09
C ASP A 143 -10.61 1.56 -15.57
N THR A 144 -9.61 2.44 -15.52
CA THR A 144 -9.83 3.84 -15.17
C THR A 144 -8.83 4.76 -15.85
N ASN A 145 -9.32 5.89 -16.34
CA ASN A 145 -8.49 6.93 -16.91
C ASN A 145 -7.59 7.64 -15.86
N VAL A 146 -7.79 7.36 -14.56
CA VAL A 146 -6.88 7.84 -13.51
C VAL A 146 -5.47 7.30 -13.71
N LEU A 147 -5.28 6.21 -14.47
CA LEU A 147 -3.97 5.60 -14.73
C LEU A 147 -3.33 5.97 -16.08
N ASP A 148 -3.98 6.77 -16.94
CA ASP A 148 -3.60 6.97 -18.36
C ASP A 148 -2.30 7.76 -18.63
N ASP A 149 -1.79 8.55 -17.68
CA ASP A 149 -0.75 9.57 -17.93
C ASP A 149 0.63 9.25 -17.31
N CYS A 150 0.91 7.99 -16.97
CA CYS A 150 2.12 7.61 -16.23
C CYS A 150 3.40 7.65 -17.09
N GLY A 151 3.89 8.85 -17.41
CA GLY A 151 5.06 9.07 -18.25
C GLY A 151 6.41 8.62 -17.67
N SER A 152 6.48 8.18 -16.40
CA SER A 152 7.59 7.47 -15.71
C SER A 152 7.46 7.60 -14.19
N CYS A 153 6.40 7.07 -13.57
CA CYS A 153 6.07 7.45 -12.20
C CYS A 153 6.66 6.49 -11.14
N TYR A 154 7.83 6.84 -10.61
CA TYR A 154 8.25 6.47 -9.25
C TYR A 154 7.55 7.39 -8.23
N ASP A 155 6.23 7.59 -8.37
CA ASP A 155 5.57 8.75 -7.76
C ASP A 155 5.28 8.55 -6.29
N ALA A 156 5.93 9.38 -5.47
CA ALA A 156 5.69 9.54 -4.05
C ALA A 156 4.29 10.11 -3.71
N GLY A 157 3.48 10.49 -4.71
CA GLY A 157 2.12 11.03 -4.52
C GLY A 157 0.95 10.09 -4.83
N PHE A 158 1.17 8.79 -5.03
CA PHE A 158 0.09 7.83 -5.30
C PHE A 158 -0.17 6.88 -4.12
N HIS A 159 -1.38 6.84 -3.61
CA HIS A 159 -1.81 5.91 -2.57
C HIS A 159 -3.26 5.52 -2.76
N THR A 160 -3.61 4.34 -2.28
CA THR A 160 -4.98 3.82 -2.31
C THR A 160 -5.42 3.43 -0.92
N CYS A 161 -6.73 3.54 -0.66
CA CYS A 161 -7.33 2.97 0.54
C CYS A 161 -8.82 2.71 0.33
N PHE A 162 -9.44 1.97 1.25
CA PHE A 162 -10.88 1.89 1.35
C PHE A 162 -11.45 2.90 2.35
N MET A 163 -12.58 3.48 1.98
CA MET A 163 -13.47 4.24 2.87
C MET A 163 -14.86 3.64 2.71
N ASP A 164 -15.23 2.77 3.65
CA ASP A 164 -16.44 1.93 3.57
C ASP A 164 -16.49 1.13 2.26
N ASP A 165 -17.56 1.31 1.47
CA ASP A 165 -17.77 0.68 0.17
C ASP A 165 -16.98 1.35 -0.97
N LYS A 166 -16.30 2.47 -0.72
CA LYS A 166 -15.61 3.27 -1.74
C LYS A 166 -14.11 3.01 -1.76
N PHE A 167 -13.57 2.92 -2.97
CA PHE A 167 -12.12 2.88 -3.19
C PHE A 167 -11.60 4.30 -3.45
N ILE A 168 -10.54 4.68 -2.76
CA ILE A 168 -9.96 6.02 -2.82
C ILE A 168 -8.61 5.94 -3.50
N ILE A 169 -8.37 6.85 -4.42
CA ILE A 169 -7.05 7.05 -5.02
C ILE A 169 -6.62 8.48 -4.78
N THR A 170 -5.43 8.65 -4.23
CA THR A 170 -4.72 9.92 -4.28
C THR A 170 -3.70 9.86 -5.41
N LYS A 171 -3.64 10.92 -6.21
CA LYS A 171 -2.67 11.04 -7.29
C LYS A 171 -2.34 12.52 -7.48
N TYR A 172 -1.08 12.87 -7.31
CA TYR A 172 -0.61 14.25 -7.36
C TYR A 172 -1.39 15.16 -6.38
N SER A 173 -2.15 16.11 -6.92
CA SER A 173 -2.98 17.06 -6.16
C SER A 173 -4.45 16.68 -6.15
N GLN A 174 -4.80 15.47 -6.59
CA GLN A 174 -6.17 15.02 -6.78
C GLN A 174 -6.51 13.83 -5.90
N VAL A 175 -7.77 13.79 -5.45
CA VAL A 175 -8.38 12.66 -4.75
C VAL A 175 -9.56 12.19 -5.57
N PHE A 176 -9.56 10.90 -5.92
CA PHE A 176 -10.62 10.23 -6.66
C PHE A 176 -11.35 9.28 -5.72
N ILE A 177 -12.67 9.27 -5.78
CA ILE A 177 -13.54 8.43 -4.96
C ILE A 177 -14.36 7.56 -5.92
N PHE A 178 -14.14 6.25 -5.88
CA PHE A 178 -14.79 5.29 -6.73
C PHE A 178 -15.92 4.60 -5.97
N GLN A 179 -17.14 4.63 -6.53
CA GLN A 179 -18.21 3.74 -6.11
C GLN A 179 -18.04 2.42 -6.86
N ILE A 180 -18.00 1.31 -6.13
CA ILE A 180 -17.86 -0.03 -6.71
C ILE A 180 -19.27 -0.57 -6.89
N ALA A 181 -19.67 -0.81 -8.14
CA ALA A 181 -21.02 -1.28 -8.47
C ALA A 181 -21.12 -2.82 -8.48
N GLU A 182 -20.05 -3.51 -8.91
CA GLU A 182 -19.82 -4.96 -8.88
C GLU A 182 -18.43 -5.22 -9.48
N ILE A 183 -17.73 -6.28 -9.05
CA ILE A 183 -16.46 -6.73 -9.63
C ILE A 183 -16.82 -7.87 -10.59
N ASN A 184 -16.54 -7.70 -11.89
CA ASN A 184 -16.80 -8.71 -12.92
C ASN A 184 -15.50 -9.38 -13.38
#